data_AF-A0A7J8D608-F1
#
_entry.id   AF-A0A7J8D608-F1
#
_cell.length_a   1.000
_cell.length_b   1.000
_cell.length_c   1.000
_cell.angle_alpha   90.00
_cell.angle_beta   90.00
_cell.angle_gamma   90.00
#
_symmetry.space_group_name_H-M   'P 1'
#
loop_
_entity.id
_entity.type
_entity.pdbx_description
1 polymer ?
#
loop_
_entity_poly.entity_id
_entity_poly.type
_entity_poly.pdbx_seq_one_letter_code
_entity_poly.pdbx_strand_id
1 'polypeptide(L)'
;MAFGDPHYRTFDGRLLHFQGSCSYVLAKDCRGGDFSVHVTNDDRGRSGVAWTQEVTVVLGDVAVQLLQGGKVTVDGRPEALPFLKERLLYVELRGRTVILHAQPGLQVLWDGRSQVEVNVPGSYRGQICGLCGNFNGFAQDDLQGPEGLLLPTEAAFGNSWQVPEGPGPGRPCSKGHEVDPCRTAGYRARREANARCGVLKSSPFSRCHAVVPPEPFFAACVYDLCACGPGSSADACLCDALEAYASHCRQAGVTPAWRGPTLCGERAMPRDGEGWVQRAQAWTG
;
A
#
# COMPACT_ATOMS: atom_id res chain seq x y z
N MET A 1 -0.19 -8.13 -1.20
CA MET A 1 -0.72 -6.79 -0.79
C MET A 1 0.39 -5.76 -0.84
N ALA A 2 0.04 -4.50 -1.08
CA ALA A 2 0.93 -3.34 -0.94
C ALA A 2 0.33 -2.37 0.10
N PHE A 3 1.16 -1.81 0.98
CA PHE A 3 0.72 -0.98 2.10
C PHE A 3 1.84 -0.03 2.58
N GLY A 4 1.49 1.02 3.32
CA GLY A 4 2.48 2.00 3.78
C GLY A 4 3.19 2.68 2.63
N ASP A 5 4.52 2.78 2.70
CA ASP A 5 5.38 3.48 1.76
C ASP A 5 6.39 2.58 1.03
N PRO A 6 6.02 2.08 -0.15
CA PRO A 6 5.23 0.89 -0.25
C PRO A 6 6.03 -0.32 0.24
N HIS A 7 5.48 -0.99 1.23
CA HIS A 7 5.86 -2.33 1.64
C HIS A 7 4.98 -3.33 0.92
N TYR A 8 5.54 -4.48 0.53
CA TYR A 8 4.79 -5.55 -0.09
C TYR A 8 4.81 -6.78 0.78
N ARG A 9 3.70 -7.50 0.83
CA ARG A 9 3.64 -8.84 1.40
C ARG A 9 3.12 -9.80 0.34
N THR A 10 3.92 -10.83 0.06
CA THR A 10 3.62 -11.89 -0.91
C THR A 10 2.52 -12.81 -0.41
N PHE A 11 2.00 -13.64 -1.30
CA PHE A 11 1.00 -14.67 -0.93
C PHE A 11 1.55 -15.66 0.10
N ASP A 12 2.85 -15.96 0.05
CA ASP A 12 3.51 -16.89 0.97
C ASP A 12 4.05 -16.20 2.23
N GLY A 13 3.78 -14.89 2.36
CA GLY A 13 4.01 -14.12 3.58
C GLY A 13 5.37 -13.42 3.67
N ARG A 14 6.19 -13.46 2.61
CA ARG A 14 7.43 -12.69 2.53
C ARG A 14 7.12 -11.18 2.55
N LEU A 15 7.79 -10.44 3.44
CA LEU A 15 7.78 -8.98 3.45
C LEU A 15 8.91 -8.46 2.55
N LEU A 16 8.61 -7.43 1.75
CA LEU A 16 9.54 -6.76 0.85
C LEU A 16 9.47 -5.24 1.07
N HIS A 17 10.62 -4.60 1.05
CA HIS A 17 10.80 -3.15 1.10
C HIS A 17 11.28 -2.68 -0.28
N PHE A 18 10.35 -2.21 -1.13
CA PHE A 18 10.69 -1.83 -2.51
C PHE A 18 10.15 -0.44 -2.87
N GLN A 19 11.07 0.52 -3.00
CA GLN A 19 10.78 1.95 -3.14
C GLN A 19 10.86 2.44 -4.60
N GLY A 20 10.21 1.75 -5.52
CA GLY A 20 10.10 2.19 -6.92
C GLY A 20 8.91 3.12 -7.14
N SER A 21 9.08 4.24 -7.88
CA SER A 21 8.02 5.22 -8.19
C SER A 21 7.39 5.06 -9.58
N CYS A 22 7.55 3.89 -10.18
CA CYS A 22 6.95 3.53 -11.47
C CYS A 22 5.67 2.69 -11.30
N SER A 23 5.13 2.22 -12.42
CA SER A 23 4.11 1.18 -12.45
C SER A 23 4.75 -0.21 -12.43
N TYR A 24 4.21 -1.11 -11.62
CA TYR A 24 4.73 -2.46 -11.43
C TYR A 24 3.59 -3.49 -11.43
N VAL A 25 3.88 -4.70 -11.89
CA VAL A 25 2.97 -5.84 -11.79
C VAL A 25 2.92 -6.32 -10.34
N LEU A 26 1.81 -6.07 -9.66
CA LEU A 26 1.60 -6.54 -8.29
C LEU A 26 1.36 -8.05 -8.25
N ALA A 27 0.44 -8.54 -9.09
CA ALA A 27 0.13 -9.95 -9.24
C ALA A 27 -0.56 -10.16 -10.59
N LYS A 28 -0.19 -11.21 -11.33
CA LYS A 28 -0.88 -11.61 -12.56
C LYS A 28 -0.94 -13.12 -12.66
N ASP A 29 -1.92 -13.65 -13.39
CA ASP A 29 -1.95 -15.05 -13.76
C ASP A 29 -0.98 -15.30 -14.94
N CYS A 30 0.08 -16.04 -14.68
CA CYS A 30 1.18 -16.27 -15.61
C CYS A 30 1.05 -17.58 -16.39
N ARG A 31 -0.02 -18.34 -16.14
CA ARG A 31 -0.32 -19.61 -16.81
C ARG A 31 -1.58 -19.51 -17.66
N GLY A 32 -2.68 -19.01 -17.09
CA GLY A 32 -3.96 -18.87 -17.79
C GLY A 32 -4.14 -17.52 -18.48
N GLY A 33 -3.53 -16.46 -17.93
CA GLY A 33 -3.71 -15.10 -18.42
C GLY A 33 -5.05 -14.47 -18.03
N ASP A 34 -5.71 -14.96 -16.97
CA ASP A 34 -7.04 -14.51 -16.57
C ASP A 34 -7.07 -13.03 -16.16
N PHE A 35 -6.01 -12.56 -15.49
CA PHE A 35 -5.93 -11.19 -14.99
C PHE A 35 -4.48 -10.69 -14.84
N SER A 36 -4.33 -9.36 -14.79
CA SER A 36 -3.12 -8.70 -14.31
C SER A 36 -3.47 -7.49 -13.43
N VAL A 37 -2.94 -7.44 -12.21
CA VAL A 37 -3.08 -6.32 -11.28
C VAL A 37 -1.78 -5.53 -11.24
N HIS A 38 -1.84 -4.26 -11.60
CA HIS A 38 -0.72 -3.34 -11.58
C HIS A 38 -0.91 -2.30 -10.48
N VAL A 39 0.18 -1.83 -9.89
CA VAL A 39 0.21 -0.69 -8.98
C VAL A 39 1.06 0.41 -9.58
N THR A 40 0.58 1.65 -9.52
CA THR A 40 1.36 2.83 -9.87
C THR A 40 1.70 3.58 -8.59
N ASN A 41 3.00 3.67 -8.32
CA ASN A 41 3.53 4.41 -7.18
C ASN A 41 3.94 5.82 -7.59
N ASP A 42 3.92 6.77 -6.66
CA ASP A 42 4.37 8.15 -6.87
C ASP A 42 5.18 8.60 -5.66
N ASP A 43 6.26 9.35 -5.90
CA ASP A 43 7.18 9.90 -4.90
C ASP A 43 6.74 11.27 -4.35
N ARG A 44 5.65 11.86 -4.88
CA ARG A 44 5.02 13.09 -4.37
C ARG A 44 5.98 14.28 -4.18
N GLY A 45 7.11 14.33 -4.90
CA GLY A 45 8.10 15.40 -4.73
C GLY A 45 8.73 15.46 -3.33
N ARG A 46 8.66 14.39 -2.53
CA ARG A 46 9.40 14.23 -1.27
C ARG A 46 10.22 12.95 -1.35
N SER A 47 11.55 13.09 -1.27
CA SER A 47 12.47 11.96 -1.28
C SER A 47 12.13 10.96 -0.16
N GLY A 48 11.80 9.71 -0.52
CA GLY A 48 11.80 8.56 0.40
C GLY A 48 10.45 7.97 0.81
N VAL A 49 9.32 8.39 0.21
CA VAL A 49 7.99 7.84 0.57
C VAL A 49 7.16 7.62 -0.72
N ALA A 50 7.19 6.42 -1.30
CA ALA A 50 6.36 6.10 -2.46
C ALA A 50 5.01 5.49 -2.01
N TRP A 51 3.87 6.10 -2.35
CA TRP A 51 2.55 5.53 -2.04
C TRP A 51 1.87 5.05 -3.32
N THR A 52 1.19 3.90 -3.26
CA THR A 52 0.31 3.46 -4.36
C THR A 52 -0.73 4.56 -4.61
N GLN A 53 -0.78 5.10 -5.82
CA GLN A 53 -1.75 6.13 -6.24
C GLN A 53 -2.96 5.50 -6.92
N GLU A 54 -2.70 4.42 -7.64
CA GLU A 54 -3.63 3.83 -8.58
C GLU A 54 -3.36 2.33 -8.65
N VAL A 55 -4.45 1.59 -8.75
CA VAL A 55 -4.43 0.16 -9.03
C VAL A 55 -5.14 -0.06 -10.37
N THR A 56 -4.47 -0.72 -11.31
CA THR A 56 -5.05 -1.07 -12.60
C THR A 56 -5.24 -2.57 -12.66
N VAL A 57 -6.48 -3.01 -12.87
CA VAL A 57 -6.84 -4.41 -13.05
C VAL A 57 -7.19 -4.63 -14.52
N VAL A 58 -6.41 -5.47 -15.19
CA VAL A 58 -6.60 -5.86 -16.59
C VAL A 58 -7.24 -7.24 -16.62
N LEU A 59 -8.37 -7.36 -17.32
CA LEU A 59 -9.17 -8.57 -17.50
C LEU A 59 -9.45 -8.76 -18.99
N GLY A 60 -8.58 -9.51 -19.68
CA GLY A 60 -8.57 -9.54 -21.14
C GLY A 60 -8.34 -8.14 -21.72
N ASP A 61 -9.28 -7.65 -22.53
CA ASP A 61 -9.22 -6.32 -23.14
C ASP A 61 -9.80 -5.20 -22.25
N VAL A 62 -10.30 -5.53 -21.06
CA VAL A 62 -10.93 -4.57 -20.15
C VAL A 62 -9.92 -4.09 -19.12
N ALA A 63 -9.80 -2.77 -18.97
CA ALA A 63 -8.96 -2.14 -17.96
C ALA A 63 -9.82 -1.39 -16.94
N VAL A 64 -9.71 -1.76 -15.66
CA VAL A 64 -10.36 -1.08 -14.54
C VAL A 64 -9.31 -0.36 -13.71
N GLN A 65 -9.44 0.96 -13.54
CA GLN A 65 -8.54 1.74 -12.69
C GLN A 65 -9.25 2.13 -11.40
N LEU A 66 -8.64 1.81 -10.26
CA LEU A 66 -9.08 2.19 -8.93
C LEU A 66 -8.17 3.33 -8.46
N LEU A 67 -8.74 4.52 -8.35
CA LEU A 67 -8.00 5.75 -8.07
C LEU A 67 -8.20 6.21 -6.62
N GLN A 68 -7.36 7.13 -6.16
CA GLN A 68 -7.56 7.77 -4.87
C GLN A 68 -8.93 8.45 -4.75
N GLY A 69 -9.45 8.48 -3.52
CA GLY A 69 -10.81 8.95 -3.23
C GLY A 69 -11.90 7.96 -3.64
N GLY A 70 -11.54 6.72 -4.00
CA GLY A 70 -12.49 5.67 -4.35
C GLY A 70 -13.14 5.83 -5.73
N LYS A 71 -12.54 6.64 -6.61
CA LYS A 71 -13.01 6.81 -7.99
C LYS A 71 -12.64 5.58 -8.82
N VAL A 72 -13.54 5.16 -9.69
CA VAL A 72 -13.35 4.00 -10.57
C VAL A 72 -13.53 4.42 -12.01
N THR A 73 -12.63 3.95 -12.89
CA THR A 73 -12.81 4.04 -14.34
C THR A 73 -12.79 2.64 -14.94
N VAL A 74 -13.55 2.44 -16.01
CA VAL A 74 -13.55 1.23 -16.84
C VAL A 74 -13.33 1.65 -18.28
N ASP A 75 -12.26 1.15 -18.90
CA ASP A 75 -11.85 1.51 -20.26
C ASP A 75 -11.75 3.04 -20.45
N GLY A 76 -11.22 3.72 -19.42
CA GLY A 76 -11.05 5.18 -19.36
C GLY A 76 -12.30 5.99 -19.05
N ARG A 77 -13.46 5.35 -18.86
CA ARG A 77 -14.73 6.02 -18.54
C ARG A 77 -15.00 5.97 -17.03
N PRO A 78 -15.32 7.10 -16.37
CA PRO A 78 -15.71 7.09 -14.97
C PRO A 78 -17.02 6.33 -14.76
N GLU A 79 -17.06 5.44 -13.76
CA GLU A 79 -18.23 4.64 -13.43
C GLU A 79 -18.69 4.90 -11.98
N ALA A 80 -20.00 4.87 -11.77
CA ALA A 80 -20.59 4.95 -10.44
C ALA A 80 -20.63 3.56 -9.79
N LEU A 81 -20.44 3.49 -8.48
CA LEU A 81 -20.52 2.24 -7.72
C LEU A 81 -21.92 2.06 -7.09
N PRO A 82 -22.47 0.83 -7.08
CA PRO A 82 -21.87 -0.39 -7.62
C PRO A 82 -21.92 -0.45 -9.17
N PHE A 83 -20.90 -1.06 -9.76
CA PHE A 83 -20.79 -1.25 -11.21
C PHE A 83 -20.73 -2.74 -11.55
N LEU A 84 -21.44 -3.16 -12.60
CA LEU A 84 -21.46 -4.56 -13.06
C LEU A 84 -21.22 -4.60 -14.56
N LYS A 85 -20.23 -5.41 -14.99
CA LYS A 85 -20.07 -5.85 -16.38
C LYS A 85 -20.33 -7.35 -16.40
N GLU A 86 -21.54 -7.73 -16.83
CA GLU A 86 -22.07 -9.08 -16.69
C GLU A 86 -21.06 -10.15 -17.10
N ARG A 87 -20.98 -11.23 -16.31
CA ARG A 87 -20.07 -12.37 -16.47
C ARG A 87 -18.58 -12.08 -16.35
N LEU A 88 -18.16 -10.82 -16.25
CA LEU A 88 -16.75 -10.44 -16.14
C LEU A 88 -16.40 -9.95 -14.73
N LEU A 89 -17.02 -8.85 -14.29
CA LEU A 89 -16.63 -8.17 -13.06
C LEU A 89 -17.79 -7.43 -12.38
N TYR A 90 -17.67 -7.25 -11.08
CA TYR A 90 -18.52 -6.46 -10.21
C TYR A 90 -17.66 -5.58 -9.30
N VAL A 91 -17.96 -4.29 -9.18
CA VAL A 91 -17.24 -3.36 -8.31
C VAL A 91 -18.21 -2.75 -7.33
N GLU A 92 -17.87 -2.76 -6.04
CA GLU A 92 -18.68 -2.20 -4.96
C GLU A 92 -17.86 -1.33 -4.02
N LEU A 93 -18.55 -0.50 -3.24
CA LEU A 93 -17.97 0.24 -2.13
C LEU A 93 -18.47 -0.36 -0.82
N ARG A 94 -17.56 -0.92 -0.02
CA ARG A 94 -17.87 -1.43 1.33
C ARG A 94 -17.17 -0.57 2.38
N GLY A 95 -17.95 0.30 3.04
CA GLY A 95 -17.41 1.30 3.95
C GLY A 95 -16.56 2.32 3.17
N ARG A 96 -15.23 2.26 3.33
CA ARG A 96 -14.27 3.09 2.59
C ARG A 96 -13.46 2.33 1.54
N THR A 97 -13.68 1.02 1.42
CA THR A 97 -12.89 0.15 0.56
C THR A 97 -13.66 -0.12 -0.73
N VAL A 98 -13.03 0.17 -1.87
CA VAL A 98 -13.51 -0.27 -3.18
C VAL A 98 -13.11 -1.72 -3.36
N ILE A 99 -14.06 -2.59 -3.66
CA ILE A 99 -13.81 -4.02 -3.88
C ILE A 99 -14.21 -4.36 -5.30
N LEU A 100 -13.22 -4.78 -6.10
CA LEU A 100 -13.44 -5.35 -7.42
C LEU A 100 -13.46 -6.87 -7.29
N HIS A 101 -14.52 -7.49 -7.78
CA HIS A 101 -14.67 -8.94 -7.93
C HIS A 101 -14.63 -9.26 -9.42
N ALA A 102 -13.81 -10.23 -9.82
CA ALA A 102 -13.73 -10.69 -11.21
C ALA A 102 -13.70 -12.22 -11.29
N GLN A 103 -14.28 -12.77 -12.35
CA GLN A 103 -14.23 -14.21 -12.61
C GLN A 103 -12.79 -14.66 -12.92
N PRO A 104 -12.39 -15.89 -12.52
CA PRO A 104 -13.14 -16.91 -11.79
C PRO A 104 -13.07 -16.79 -10.24
N GLY A 105 -12.71 -15.63 -9.69
CA GLY A 105 -12.72 -15.40 -8.24
C GLY A 105 -11.69 -14.41 -7.71
N LEU A 106 -11.05 -13.62 -8.57
CA LEU A 106 -10.16 -12.54 -8.18
C LEU A 106 -10.94 -11.51 -7.36
N GLN A 107 -10.34 -11.07 -6.25
CA GLN A 107 -10.78 -9.89 -5.51
C GLN A 107 -9.61 -8.91 -5.36
N VAL A 108 -9.87 -7.64 -5.66
CA VAL A 108 -8.93 -6.54 -5.43
C VAL A 108 -9.59 -5.53 -4.49
N LEU A 109 -9.00 -5.33 -3.32
CA LEU A 109 -9.49 -4.43 -2.29
C LEU A 109 -8.59 -3.20 -2.26
N TRP A 110 -9.16 -2.03 -2.52
CA TRP A 110 -8.47 -0.75 -2.53
C TRP A 110 -9.05 0.17 -1.46
N ASP A 111 -8.21 0.67 -0.55
CA ASP A 111 -8.68 1.52 0.56
C ASP A 111 -9.00 2.98 0.17
N GLY A 112 -8.84 3.32 -1.13
CA GLY A 112 -9.06 4.66 -1.64
C GLY A 112 -7.89 5.62 -1.38
N ARG A 113 -6.77 5.15 -0.80
CA ARG A 113 -5.64 5.99 -0.40
C ARG A 113 -4.30 5.45 -0.88
N SER A 114 -3.86 4.31 -0.37
CA SER A 114 -2.52 3.78 -0.64
C SER A 114 -2.36 2.28 -0.41
N GLN A 115 -3.41 1.58 0.00
CA GLN A 115 -3.35 0.17 0.33
C GLN A 115 -4.17 -0.67 -0.64
N VAL A 116 -3.54 -1.71 -1.18
CA VAL A 116 -4.17 -2.70 -2.04
C VAL A 116 -3.93 -4.12 -1.56
N GLU A 117 -4.99 -4.92 -1.52
CA GLU A 117 -4.96 -6.36 -1.28
C GLU A 117 -5.49 -7.11 -2.49
N VAL A 118 -4.83 -8.21 -2.85
CA VAL A 118 -5.23 -9.09 -3.95
C VAL A 118 -5.48 -10.46 -3.35
N ASN A 119 -6.71 -10.94 -3.50
CA ASN A 119 -7.14 -12.27 -3.07
C ASN A 119 -7.52 -13.09 -4.29
N VAL A 120 -7.03 -14.33 -4.33
CA VAL A 120 -7.28 -15.28 -5.43
C VAL A 120 -7.69 -16.64 -4.86
N PRO A 121 -8.50 -17.42 -5.58
CA PRO A 121 -8.80 -18.80 -5.22
C PRO A 121 -7.53 -19.67 -5.18
N GLY A 122 -7.56 -20.72 -4.35
CA GLY A 122 -6.45 -21.68 -4.24
C GLY A 122 -6.11 -22.42 -5.54
N SER A 123 -6.99 -22.38 -6.55
CA SER A 123 -6.71 -22.89 -7.89
C SER A 123 -5.52 -22.18 -8.55
N TYR A 124 -5.23 -20.92 -8.19
CA TYR A 124 -4.09 -20.16 -8.72
C TYR A 124 -2.74 -20.52 -8.08
N ARG A 125 -2.68 -21.49 -7.17
CA ARG A 125 -1.43 -21.90 -6.51
C ARG A 125 -0.35 -22.26 -7.54
N GLY A 126 0.80 -21.60 -7.48
CA GLY A 126 1.92 -21.79 -8.42
C GLY A 126 1.68 -21.26 -9.84
N GLN A 127 0.58 -20.53 -10.06
CA GLN A 127 0.23 -19.93 -11.36
C GLN A 127 0.43 -18.41 -11.38
N ILE A 128 0.45 -17.78 -10.20
CA ILE A 128 0.65 -16.34 -10.06
C ILE A 128 2.13 -15.99 -10.22
N CYS A 129 2.39 -14.80 -10.74
CA CYS A 129 3.70 -14.15 -10.62
C CYS A 129 3.54 -12.62 -10.51
N GLY A 130 4.60 -11.92 -10.13
CA GLY A 130 4.57 -10.48 -9.82
C GLY A 130 5.22 -10.17 -8.48
N LEU A 131 5.08 -8.93 -8.00
CA LEU A 131 5.62 -8.50 -6.70
C LEU A 131 5.03 -9.28 -5.51
N CYS A 132 3.87 -9.92 -5.66
CA CYS A 132 3.27 -10.77 -4.64
C CYS A 132 3.78 -12.22 -4.65
N GLY A 133 4.85 -12.53 -5.40
CA GLY A 133 5.45 -13.87 -5.43
C GLY A 133 4.68 -14.86 -6.30
N ASN A 134 4.94 -16.15 -6.11
CA ASN A 134 4.42 -17.21 -6.99
C ASN A 134 3.25 -18.02 -6.39
N PHE A 135 2.89 -17.74 -5.14
CA PHE A 135 1.81 -18.41 -4.40
C PHE A 135 1.96 -19.94 -4.39
N ASN A 136 3.14 -20.46 -4.04
CA ASN A 136 3.36 -21.90 -3.95
C ASN A 136 3.52 -22.41 -2.50
N GLY A 137 3.46 -21.52 -1.51
CA GLY A 137 3.66 -21.80 -0.09
C GLY A 137 5.13 -21.77 0.36
N PHE A 138 6.06 -21.25 -0.45
CA PHE A 138 7.49 -21.25 -0.18
C PHE A 138 8.12 -19.86 -0.34
N ALA A 139 7.96 -19.02 0.68
CA ALA A 139 8.43 -17.63 0.71
C ALA A 139 9.92 -17.37 0.37
N GLN A 140 10.78 -18.39 0.37
CA GLN A 140 12.20 -18.22 0.03
C GLN A 140 12.44 -18.08 -1.48
N ASP A 141 11.50 -18.52 -2.32
CA ASP A 141 11.60 -18.42 -3.77
C ASP A 141 10.76 -17.29 -4.37
N ASP A 142 10.09 -16.48 -3.54
CA ASP A 142 9.19 -15.42 -3.98
C ASP A 142 9.86 -14.30 -4.80
N LEU A 143 11.18 -14.17 -4.72
CA LEU A 143 11.95 -13.17 -5.49
C LEU A 143 12.24 -13.61 -6.93
N GLN A 144 11.35 -14.39 -7.53
CA GLN A 144 11.47 -14.81 -8.93
C GLN A 144 11.05 -13.69 -9.88
N GLY A 145 11.95 -13.28 -10.77
CA GLY A 145 11.63 -12.35 -11.85
C GLY A 145 10.75 -12.99 -12.93
N PRO A 146 10.38 -12.23 -13.99
CA PRO A 146 9.56 -12.73 -15.09
C PRO A 146 10.10 -13.98 -15.80
N GLU A 147 11.41 -14.18 -15.78
CA GLU A 147 12.09 -15.35 -16.37
C GLU A 147 12.11 -16.58 -15.44
N GLY A 148 11.51 -16.49 -14.25
CA GLY A 148 11.53 -17.55 -13.24
C GLY A 148 12.86 -17.69 -12.49
N LEU A 149 13.80 -16.77 -12.72
CA LEU A 149 15.09 -16.74 -12.02
C LEU A 149 14.95 -16.01 -10.68
N LEU A 150 15.52 -16.61 -9.62
CA LEU A 150 15.60 -15.98 -8.31
C LEU A 150 16.58 -14.80 -8.34
N LEU A 151 16.10 -13.62 -7.97
CA LEU A 151 16.89 -12.40 -7.98
C LEU A 151 17.53 -12.13 -6.61
N PRO A 152 18.76 -11.59 -6.56
CA PRO A 152 19.57 -11.54 -5.35
C PRO A 152 19.14 -10.46 -4.36
N THR A 153 18.38 -9.46 -4.80
CA THR A 153 17.98 -8.32 -3.95
C THR A 153 16.55 -7.89 -4.23
N GLU A 154 15.93 -7.20 -3.27
CA GLU A 154 14.54 -6.74 -3.38
C GLU A 154 14.41 -5.65 -4.44
N ALA A 155 15.42 -4.78 -4.60
CA ALA A 155 15.44 -3.80 -5.67
C ALA A 155 15.57 -4.45 -7.06
N ALA A 156 16.44 -5.46 -7.22
CA ALA A 156 16.57 -6.18 -8.49
C ALA A 156 15.26 -6.89 -8.84
N PHE A 157 14.66 -7.58 -7.86
CA PHE A 157 13.36 -8.22 -7.99
C PHE A 157 12.27 -7.23 -8.38
N GLY A 158 12.08 -6.17 -7.60
CA GLY A 158 10.98 -5.24 -7.83
C GLY A 158 11.08 -4.52 -9.17
N ASN A 159 12.30 -4.13 -9.57
CA ASN A 159 12.54 -3.49 -10.87
C ASN A 159 12.32 -4.43 -12.06
N SER A 160 12.44 -5.75 -11.88
CA SER A 160 12.16 -6.72 -12.94
C SER A 160 10.67 -6.80 -13.31
N TRP A 161 9.79 -6.36 -12.40
CA TRP A 161 8.34 -6.33 -12.58
C TRP A 161 7.80 -4.97 -13.05
N GLN A 162 8.66 -4.07 -13.51
CA GLN A 162 8.27 -2.77 -14.04
C GLN A 162 7.41 -2.94 -15.31
N VAL A 163 6.29 -2.22 -15.38
CA VAL A 163 5.40 -2.18 -16.55
C VAL A 163 6.03 -1.26 -17.62
N PRO A 164 6.26 -1.71 -18.86
CA PRO A 164 6.92 -0.93 -19.91
C PRO A 164 6.23 0.40 -20.25
N GLU A 165 4.90 0.41 -20.25
CA GLU A 165 4.08 1.61 -20.52
C GLU A 165 4.21 2.66 -19.40
N GLY A 166 4.72 2.25 -18.23
CA GLY A 166 4.94 3.10 -17.08
C GLY A 166 3.65 3.74 -16.55
N PRO A 167 3.77 4.83 -15.77
CA PRO A 167 2.62 5.58 -15.23
C PRO A 167 1.83 6.37 -16.29
N GLY A 168 2.18 6.26 -17.58
CA GLY A 168 1.62 7.01 -18.69
C GLY A 168 2.58 8.08 -19.26
N PRO A 169 2.24 8.66 -20.42
CA PRO A 169 3.10 9.62 -21.12
C PRO A 169 3.36 10.87 -20.29
N GLY A 170 4.63 11.31 -20.25
CA GLY A 170 5.04 12.55 -19.57
C GLY A 170 5.16 12.45 -18.04
N ARG A 171 5.01 11.26 -17.45
CA ARG A 171 5.21 11.02 -16.01
C ARG A 171 6.56 10.31 -15.80
N PRO A 172 7.65 11.06 -15.51
CA PRO A 172 8.93 10.43 -15.19
C PRO A 172 8.76 9.59 -13.92
N CYS A 173 9.50 8.49 -13.84
CA CYS A 173 9.49 7.61 -12.67
C CYS A 173 10.90 7.08 -12.40
N SER A 174 11.15 6.65 -11.16
CA SER A 174 12.45 6.16 -10.73
C SER A 174 12.37 4.68 -10.34
N LYS A 175 13.38 3.92 -10.77
CA LYS A 175 13.58 2.54 -10.32
C LYS A 175 13.85 2.51 -8.83
N GLY A 176 13.44 1.43 -8.16
CA GLY A 176 13.78 1.22 -6.76
C GLY A 176 15.28 0.96 -6.59
N HIS A 177 15.83 1.40 -5.48
CA HIS A 177 17.23 1.18 -5.13
C HIS A 177 17.33 0.26 -3.92
N GLU A 178 18.43 -0.50 -3.86
CA GLU A 178 18.70 -1.34 -2.70
C GLU A 178 19.13 -0.46 -1.53
N VAL A 179 18.31 -0.40 -0.49
CA VAL A 179 18.56 0.43 0.69
C VAL A 179 18.18 -0.33 1.95
N ASP A 180 19.05 -0.30 2.95
CA ASP A 180 18.72 -0.66 4.33
C ASP A 180 18.87 0.61 5.19
N PRO A 181 17.76 1.33 5.45
CA PRO A 181 17.79 2.57 6.21
C PRO A 181 18.29 2.37 7.63
N CYS A 182 17.97 1.23 8.24
CA CYS A 182 18.36 0.96 9.62
C CYS A 182 19.84 0.61 9.76
N ARG A 183 20.41 -0.10 8.78
CA ARG A 183 21.86 -0.30 8.70
C ARG A 183 22.58 1.03 8.53
N THR A 184 22.04 1.92 7.70
CA THR A 184 22.62 3.24 7.42
C THR A 184 22.51 4.19 8.63
N ALA A 185 21.34 4.24 9.27
CA ALA A 185 21.08 5.09 10.45
C ALA A 185 21.75 4.56 11.74
N GLY A 186 22.08 3.27 11.77
CA GLY A 186 22.82 2.63 12.86
C GLY A 186 21.96 2.15 14.03
N TYR A 187 22.62 1.46 14.96
CA TYR A 187 21.98 0.73 16.07
C TYR A 187 21.05 1.59 16.94
N ARG A 188 21.44 2.83 17.24
CA ARG A 188 20.63 3.72 18.10
C ARG A 188 19.28 4.05 17.48
N ALA A 189 19.27 4.44 16.19
CA ALA A 189 18.05 4.72 15.45
C ALA A 189 17.16 3.47 15.35
N ARG A 190 17.75 2.30 15.04
CA ARG A 190 17.01 1.03 15.01
C ARG A 190 16.38 0.71 16.37
N ARG A 191 17.09 0.90 17.47
CA ARG A 191 16.57 0.64 18.83
C ARG A 191 15.41 1.57 19.18
N GLU A 192 15.53 2.85 18.85
CA GLU A 192 14.45 3.83 19.05
C GLU A 192 13.22 3.49 18.21
N ALA A 193 13.41 3.20 16.92
CA ALA A 193 12.35 2.79 16.02
C ALA A 193 11.61 1.53 16.54
N ASN A 194 12.34 0.50 17.02
CA ASN A 194 11.73 -0.68 17.65
C ASN A 194 10.85 -0.32 18.86
N ALA A 195 11.34 0.55 19.74
CA ALA A 195 10.59 0.96 20.92
C ALA A 195 9.30 1.69 20.54
N ARG A 196 9.37 2.60 19.57
CA ARG A 196 8.24 3.40 19.11
C ARG A 196 7.18 2.58 18.35
N CYS A 197 7.63 1.67 17.49
CA CYS A 197 6.73 0.76 16.76
C CYS A 197 6.09 -0.30 17.67
N GLY A 198 6.56 -0.44 18.91
CA GLY A 198 6.00 -1.37 19.91
C GLY A 198 4.50 -1.19 20.16
N VAL A 199 3.96 0.00 19.88
CA VAL A 199 2.52 0.28 19.98
C VAL A 199 1.68 -0.71 19.14
N LEU A 200 2.15 -1.12 17.96
CA LEU A 200 1.46 -2.08 17.08
C LEU A 200 1.20 -3.43 17.75
N LYS A 201 2.05 -3.80 18.72
CA LYS A 201 1.98 -5.06 19.46
C LYS A 201 1.39 -4.89 20.87
N SER A 202 0.80 -3.73 21.16
CA SER A 202 0.28 -3.39 22.49
C SER A 202 -1.25 -3.39 22.56
N SER A 203 -1.79 -3.08 23.74
CA SER A 203 -3.23 -3.11 24.06
C SER A 203 -4.17 -2.43 23.04
N PRO A 204 -3.87 -1.24 22.47
CA PRO A 204 -4.76 -0.57 21.52
C PRO A 204 -5.13 -1.40 20.29
N PHE A 205 -4.26 -2.35 19.91
CA PHE A 205 -4.46 -3.24 18.77
C PHE A 205 -4.71 -4.70 19.16
N SER A 206 -4.74 -5.04 20.46
CA SER A 206 -4.83 -6.42 20.95
C SER A 206 -5.97 -7.25 20.34
N ARG A 207 -7.15 -6.63 20.14
CA ARG A 207 -8.30 -7.29 19.49
C ARG A 207 -8.07 -7.60 18.01
N CYS A 208 -7.27 -6.79 17.34
CA CYS A 208 -6.96 -6.96 15.92
C CYS A 208 -5.91 -8.06 15.68
N HIS A 209 -5.02 -8.33 16.65
CA HIS A 209 -3.98 -9.35 16.52
C HIS A 209 -4.52 -10.74 16.16
N ALA A 210 -5.77 -11.04 16.54
CA ALA A 210 -6.44 -12.30 16.21
C ALA A 210 -6.85 -12.44 14.74
N VAL A 211 -6.97 -11.32 14.00
CA VAL A 211 -7.47 -11.29 12.62
C VAL A 211 -6.47 -10.72 11.63
N VAL A 212 -5.52 -9.89 12.08
CA VAL A 212 -4.43 -9.35 11.26
C VAL A 212 -3.10 -9.47 12.03
N PRO A 213 -2.13 -10.27 11.56
CA PRO A 213 -0.82 -10.39 12.21
C PRO A 213 -0.07 -9.05 12.25
N PRO A 214 0.41 -8.58 13.42
CA PRO A 214 1.11 -7.30 13.54
C PRO A 214 2.56 -7.33 13.06
N GLU A 215 3.18 -8.50 12.88
CA GLU A 215 4.62 -8.64 12.61
C GLU A 215 5.09 -7.92 11.32
N PRO A 216 4.39 -8.06 10.16
CA PRO A 216 4.81 -7.37 8.94
C PRO A 216 4.71 -5.84 9.08
N PHE A 217 3.67 -5.35 9.75
CA PHE A 217 3.46 -3.92 10.01
C PHE A 217 4.48 -3.36 10.99
N PHE A 218 4.85 -4.15 12.00
CA PHE A 218 5.92 -3.77 12.91
C PHE A 218 7.25 -3.65 12.18
N ALA A 219 7.61 -4.63 11.35
CA ALA A 219 8.85 -4.59 10.59
C ALA A 219 8.90 -3.39 9.62
N ALA A 220 7.81 -3.13 8.90
CA ALA A 220 7.62 -1.95 8.06
C ALA A 220 7.78 -0.64 8.86
N CYS A 221 7.05 -0.48 9.96
CA CYS A 221 7.16 0.69 10.84
C CYS A 221 8.61 0.96 11.25
N VAL A 222 9.37 -0.08 11.64
CA VAL A 222 10.76 0.13 12.07
C VAL A 222 11.65 0.51 10.89
N TYR A 223 11.40 -0.01 9.68
CA TYR A 223 12.07 0.42 8.45
C TYR A 223 11.82 1.92 8.20
N ASP A 224 10.57 2.36 8.26
CA ASP A 224 10.15 3.74 7.95
C ASP A 224 10.75 4.72 8.95
N LEU A 225 10.70 4.40 10.25
CA LEU A 225 11.28 5.26 11.28
C LEU A 225 12.80 5.41 11.15
N CYS A 226 13.51 4.38 10.65
CA CYS A 226 14.93 4.51 10.33
C CYS A 226 15.16 5.41 9.11
N ALA A 227 14.28 5.35 8.11
CA ALA A 227 14.37 6.18 6.91
C ALA A 227 14.04 7.66 7.16
N CYS A 228 13.05 7.93 8.01
CA CYS A 228 12.58 9.29 8.28
C CYS A 228 13.53 10.13 9.16
N GLY A 229 14.49 9.49 9.82
CA GLY A 229 15.40 10.16 10.76
C GLY A 229 14.69 10.71 12.01
N PRO A 230 15.41 11.30 12.97
CA PRO A 230 14.83 11.79 14.22
C PRO A 230 14.00 13.08 14.04
N GLY A 231 13.03 13.32 14.93
CA GLY A 231 12.26 14.56 15.00
C GLY A 231 10.83 14.46 14.45
N SER A 232 10.27 15.59 13.98
CA SER A 232 8.86 15.69 13.54
C SER A 232 8.50 14.81 12.34
N SER A 233 9.47 14.45 11.49
CA SER A 233 9.30 13.48 10.42
C SER A 233 9.01 12.08 10.96
N ALA A 234 9.69 11.68 12.04
CA ALA A 234 9.51 10.38 12.67
C ALA A 234 8.10 10.18 13.27
N ASP A 235 7.51 11.26 13.82
CA ASP A 235 6.14 11.22 14.33
C ASP A 235 5.13 11.02 13.20
N ALA A 236 5.29 11.72 12.07
CA ALA A 236 4.45 11.54 10.90
C ALA A 236 4.56 10.10 10.37
N CYS A 237 5.77 9.56 10.21
CA CYS A 237 5.99 8.20 9.72
C CYS A 237 5.41 7.15 10.67
N LEU A 238 5.56 7.33 11.99
CA LEU A 238 4.91 6.46 12.97
C LEU A 238 3.38 6.48 12.80
N CYS A 239 2.78 7.66 12.65
CA CYS A 239 1.33 7.77 12.50
C CYS A 239 0.81 7.15 11.20
N ASP A 240 1.56 7.25 10.11
CA ASP A 240 1.21 6.61 8.85
C ASP A 240 1.30 5.08 8.97
N ALA A 241 2.35 4.55 9.61
CA ALA A 241 2.49 3.11 9.87
C ALA A 241 1.38 2.56 10.79
N LEU A 242 1.01 3.29 11.85
CA LEU A 242 -0.09 2.91 12.74
C LEU A 242 -1.46 2.96 12.03
N GLU A 243 -1.68 3.95 11.16
CA GLU A 243 -2.90 4.03 10.37
C GLU A 243 -3.00 2.89 9.35
N ALA A 244 -1.88 2.49 8.72
CA ALA A 244 -1.85 1.36 7.80
C ALA A 244 -2.31 0.06 8.49
N TYR A 245 -1.85 -0.20 9.71
CA TYR A 245 -2.29 -1.37 10.47
C TYR A 245 -3.76 -1.25 10.91
N ALA A 246 -4.16 -0.08 11.43
CA ALA A 246 -5.54 0.19 11.81
C ALA A 246 -6.53 0.02 10.65
N SER A 247 -6.11 0.34 9.42
CA SER A 247 -6.90 0.14 8.21
C SER A 247 -7.19 -1.32 7.93
N HIS A 248 -6.17 -2.19 8.01
CA HIS A 248 -6.36 -3.63 7.86
C HIS A 248 -7.24 -4.21 8.97
N CYS A 249 -7.08 -3.74 10.21
CA CYS A 249 -7.98 -4.12 11.29
C CYS A 249 -9.45 -3.83 10.95
N ARG A 250 -9.74 -2.62 10.45
CA ARG A 250 -11.11 -2.22 10.08
C ARG A 250 -11.66 -3.06 8.94
N GLN A 251 -10.82 -3.38 7.95
CA GLN A 251 -11.21 -4.27 6.84
C GLN A 251 -11.53 -5.68 7.32
N ALA A 252 -10.82 -6.15 8.35
CA ALA A 252 -11.09 -7.41 9.06
C ALA A 252 -12.23 -7.31 10.11
N GLY A 253 -12.95 -6.18 10.16
CA GLY A 253 -14.11 -5.98 11.04
C GLY A 253 -13.80 -5.51 12.46
N VAL A 254 -12.56 -5.13 12.77
CA VAL A 254 -12.13 -4.64 14.09
C VAL A 254 -11.72 -3.18 14.01
N THR A 255 -12.35 -2.30 14.79
CA THR A 255 -11.99 -0.87 14.85
C THR A 255 -11.13 -0.58 16.09
N PRO A 256 -9.79 -0.46 15.96
CA PRO A 256 -8.92 -0.15 17.09
C PRO A 256 -9.03 1.33 17.49
N ALA A 257 -9.03 1.59 18.81
CA ALA A 257 -8.96 2.94 19.38
C ALA A 257 -7.50 3.23 19.79
N TRP A 258 -6.73 3.77 18.85
CA TRP A 258 -5.27 3.92 19.00
C TRP A 258 -4.77 5.37 18.99
N ARG A 259 -5.57 6.31 18.45
CA ARG A 259 -5.26 7.75 18.47
C ARG A 259 -5.55 8.32 19.86
N GLY A 260 -4.72 9.25 20.31
CA GLY A 260 -4.89 9.94 21.58
C GLY A 260 -4.12 11.25 21.66
N PRO A 261 -4.26 12.02 22.77
CA PRO A 261 -3.65 13.35 22.90
C PRO A 261 -2.13 13.38 22.71
N THR A 262 -1.46 12.28 23.07
CA THR A 262 0.00 12.13 22.99
C THR A 262 0.47 11.20 21.87
N LEU A 263 -0.45 10.60 21.10
CA LEU A 263 -0.13 9.67 20.03
C LEU A 263 -1.02 9.94 18.82
N CYS A 264 -0.44 10.54 17.78
CA CYS A 264 -1.10 10.77 16.50
C CYS A 264 -2.47 11.45 16.65
N GLY A 265 -2.50 12.48 17.50
CA GLY A 265 -3.71 13.22 17.84
C GLY A 265 -4.45 13.63 16.57
N GLU A 266 -5.78 13.50 16.62
CA GLU A 266 -6.63 14.05 15.56
C GLU A 266 -6.34 15.55 15.49
N ARG A 267 -5.79 16.02 14.38
CA ARG A 267 -5.86 17.46 14.11
C ARG A 267 -7.35 17.77 14.12
N ALA A 268 -7.80 18.51 15.14
CA ALA A 268 -9.11 19.12 15.09
C ALA A 268 -9.18 19.88 13.76
N MET A 269 -10.03 19.42 12.84
CA MET A 269 -10.48 20.33 11.80
C MET A 269 -11.05 21.53 12.55
N PRO A 270 -10.62 22.77 12.27
CA PRO A 270 -11.29 23.93 12.80
C PRO A 270 -12.77 23.76 12.45
N ARG A 271 -13.64 23.80 13.46
CA ARG A 271 -15.06 23.94 13.20
C ARG A 271 -15.19 25.25 12.43
N ASP A 272 -15.67 25.18 11.19
CA ASP A 272 -16.03 26.36 10.44
C ASP A 272 -17.02 27.18 11.28
N GLY A 273 -16.70 28.47 11.46
CA GLY A 273 -17.57 29.43 12.14
C GLY A 273 -17.17 29.72 13.58
N GLU A 274 -16.18 30.59 13.75
CA GLU A 274 -16.04 31.64 14.80
C GLU A 274 -14.55 31.94 15.00
N GLY A 275 -13.99 32.84 14.20
CA GLY A 275 -12.57 33.21 14.35
C GLY A 275 -11.95 34.08 13.26
N TRP A 276 -12.74 34.87 12.53
CA TRP A 276 -12.21 35.87 11.60
C TRP A 276 -12.99 37.18 11.70
N VAL A 277 -12.97 37.81 12.87
CA VAL A 277 -13.08 39.27 12.97
C VAL A 277 -12.15 39.69 14.10
N GLN A 278 -11.29 40.67 13.82
CA GLN A 278 -10.28 41.30 14.70
C GLN A 278 -8.83 40.83 14.51
N ARG A 279 -8.28 41.10 13.32
CA ARG A 279 -6.92 41.67 13.20
C ARG A 279 -6.70 42.21 11.78
N ALA A 280 -7.26 43.38 11.51
CA ALA A 280 -6.99 44.14 10.29
C ALA A 280 -7.27 45.65 10.47
N GLN A 281 -6.77 46.26 11.54
CA GLN A 281 -6.67 47.73 11.65
C GLN A 281 -5.49 48.08 12.54
N ALA A 282 -4.28 48.12 11.98
CA ALA A 282 -3.13 48.80 12.57
C ALA A 282 -1.99 48.93 11.56
N TRP A 283 -2.23 49.55 10.39
CA TRP A 283 -1.19 50.16 9.54
C TRP A 283 -1.85 51.20 8.59
N THR A 284 -2.33 52.30 9.16
CA THR A 284 -2.40 53.63 8.50
C THR A 284 -2.43 54.67 9.62
N GLY A 285 -1.32 55.36 9.80
CA GLY A 285 -1.08 56.39 10.82
C GLY A 285 0.40 56.67 10.94
#